data_AF-A0A4V6J1M9-F1
#
_entry.id   AF-A0A4V6J1M9-F1
#
_cell.length_a   1.000
_cell.length_b   1.000
_cell.length_c   1.000
_cell.angle_alpha   90.00
_cell.angle_beta   90.00
_cell.angle_gamma   90.00
#
_symmetry.space_group_name_H-M   'P 1'
#
loop_
_entity.id
_entity.type
_entity.pdbx_description
1 polymer ?
#
loop_
_entity_poly.entity_id
_entity_poly.type
_entity_poly.pdbx_seq_one_letter_code
_entity_poly.pdbx_strand_id
1 'polypeptide(L)'
;MQLRKLLLPGLLSVTLLSGCSLFNSEEDVVKMSPLPTVENQFTPSTSWSTSVGDGIGEFYSNLHPAFADGVVYAADRKAPLKRWALTTGKRCGR
;
A
#
# COMPACT_ATOMS: atom_id res chain seq x y z
N MET A 1 15.50 49.61 -22.73
CA MET A 1 14.44 48.89 -23.48
C MET A 1 14.86 47.45 -23.82
N GLN A 2 15.19 46.60 -22.84
CA GLN A 2 15.57 45.20 -23.12
C GLN A 2 14.89 44.20 -22.16
N LEU A 3 14.51 44.63 -20.95
CA LEU A 3 13.83 43.77 -19.97
C LEU A 3 12.46 43.28 -20.45
N ARG A 4 11.67 44.12 -21.15
CA ARG A 4 10.36 43.73 -21.71
C ARG A 4 10.44 42.64 -22.78
N LYS A 5 11.56 42.50 -23.50
CA LYS A 5 11.72 41.49 -24.57
C LYS A 5 11.99 40.08 -24.02
N LEU A 6 12.47 39.98 -22.78
CA LEU A 6 12.71 38.71 -22.08
C LEU A 6 11.52 38.25 -21.21
N LEU A 7 10.65 39.17 -20.79
CA LEU A 7 9.49 38.83 -19.96
C LEU A 7 8.43 38.01 -20.71
N LEU A 8 8.17 38.33 -21.97
CA LEU A 8 7.20 37.60 -22.82
C LEU A 8 7.57 36.12 -23.05
N PRO A 9 8.80 35.77 -23.49
CA PRO A 9 9.18 34.37 -23.65
C PRO A 9 9.35 33.64 -22.31
N GLY A 10 9.76 34.34 -21.25
CA GLY A 10 9.87 33.78 -19.91
C GLY A 10 8.52 33.36 -19.34
N LEU A 11 7.49 34.19 -19.48
CA LEU A 11 6.14 33.89 -19.01
C LEU A 11 5.51 32.72 -19.76
N LEU A 12 5.70 32.64 -21.09
CA LEU A 12 5.25 31.50 -21.90
C LEU A 12 5.92 30.19 -21.48
N SER A 13 7.20 30.23 -21.12
CA SER A 13 7.95 29.03 -20.73
C SER A 13 7.45 28.48 -19.40
N VAL A 14 7.07 29.35 -18.46
CA VAL A 14 6.52 28.95 -17.14
C VAL A 14 5.13 28.32 -17.27
N THR A 15 4.28 28.82 -18.17
CA THR A 15 2.94 28.24 -18.38
C THR A 15 3.02 26.89 -19.10
N LEU A 16 3.93 26.73 -20.06
CA LEU A 16 4.18 25.46 -20.74
C LEU A 16 4.77 24.40 -19.80
N LEU A 17 5.66 24.78 -18.87
CA LEU A 17 6.22 23.87 -17.88
C LEU A 17 5.19 23.38 -16.85
N SER A 18 4.10 24.12 -16.67
CA SER A 18 3.00 23.77 -15.76
C SER A 18 2.02 22.74 -16.36
N GLY A 19 2.26 22.30 -17.62
CA GLY A 19 1.37 21.46 -18.41
C GLY A 19 1.19 20.00 -17.97
N CYS A 20 1.80 19.55 -16.87
CA CYS A 20 1.62 18.17 -16.38
C CYS A 20 0.94 18.08 -14.99
N SER A 21 0.99 19.13 -14.16
CA SER A 21 0.32 19.12 -12.85
C SER A 21 -1.12 19.63 -12.88
N LEU A 22 -1.49 20.38 -13.93
CA LEU A 22 -2.83 20.97 -14.08
C LEU A 22 -3.88 19.99 -14.64
N PHE A 23 -3.46 18.86 -15.21
CA PHE A 23 -4.34 17.84 -15.81
C PHE A 23 -4.49 16.59 -14.94
N ASN A 24 -4.23 16.69 -13.64
CA ASN A 24 -4.43 15.59 -12.68
C ASN A 24 -5.88 15.56 -12.16
N SER A 25 -6.84 15.84 -13.04
CA SER A 25 -8.27 16.01 -12.71
C SER A 25 -9.14 14.88 -13.27
N GLU A 26 -8.64 14.14 -14.26
CA GLU A 26 -9.37 13.00 -14.83
C GLU A 26 -8.61 11.70 -14.57
N GLU A 27 -8.35 11.43 -13.29
CA GLU A 27 -8.29 10.06 -12.84
C GLU A 27 -9.73 9.51 -12.89
N ASP A 28 -10.05 8.78 -13.95
CA ASP A 28 -11.26 7.95 -14.02
C ASP A 28 -11.07 6.78 -13.03
N VAL A 29 -11.05 7.12 -11.75
CA VAL A 29 -10.94 6.18 -10.64
C VAL A 29 -12.28 5.48 -10.61
N VAL A 30 -12.32 4.29 -11.18
CA VAL A 30 -13.43 3.34 -11.02
C VAL A 30 -13.78 3.30 -9.54
N LYS A 31 -14.89 3.96 -9.19
CA LYS A 31 -15.27 4.16 -7.79
C LYS A 31 -15.56 2.81 -7.17
N MET A 32 -14.80 2.44 -6.15
CA MET A 32 -15.08 1.23 -5.39
C MET A 32 -16.49 1.32 -4.80
N SER A 33 -17.27 0.26 -4.96
CA SER A 33 -18.60 0.18 -4.35
C SER A 33 -18.48 0.24 -2.82
N PRO A 34 -19.41 0.91 -2.13
CA PRO A 34 -19.42 0.92 -0.68
C PRO A 34 -19.60 -0.50 -0.15
N LEU A 35 -19.05 -0.75 1.05
CA LEU A 35 -19.17 -2.04 1.71
C LEU A 35 -20.65 -2.36 1.94
N PRO A 36 -21.16 -3.52 1.51
CA PRO A 36 -22.56 -3.88 1.72
C PRO A 36 -22.85 -4.12 3.20
N THR A 37 -24.11 -3.93 3.61
CA THR A 37 -24.57 -4.34 4.94
C THR A 37 -24.60 -5.86 5.02
N VAL A 38 -23.77 -6.44 5.88
CA VAL A 38 -23.70 -7.89 6.11
C VAL A 38 -24.44 -8.23 7.40
N GLU A 39 -25.45 -9.10 7.29
CA GLU A 39 -26.11 -9.70 8.44
C GLU A 39 -25.26 -10.87 8.97
N ASN A 40 -24.56 -10.64 10.08
CA ASN A 40 -23.63 -11.60 10.65
C ASN A 40 -24.40 -12.72 11.38
N GLN A 41 -24.29 -13.97 10.90
CA GLN A 41 -24.83 -15.14 11.60
C GLN A 41 -24.00 -15.53 12.85
N PHE A 42 -22.75 -15.08 12.91
CA PHE A 42 -21.84 -15.26 14.03
C PHE A 42 -20.85 -14.09 14.07
N THR A 43 -20.34 -13.77 15.27
CA THR A 43 -19.34 -12.70 15.45
C THR A 43 -17.94 -13.26 15.31
N PRO A 44 -17.19 -12.95 14.23
CA PRO A 44 -15.81 -13.39 14.11
C PRO A 44 -14.93 -12.73 15.17
N SER A 45 -14.06 -13.50 15.81
CA SER A 45 -13.10 -13.00 16.79
C SER A 45 -11.68 -13.35 16.37
N THR A 46 -10.77 -12.38 16.43
CA THR A 46 -9.35 -12.60 16.15
C THR A 46 -8.67 -13.34 17.29
N SER A 47 -8.07 -14.50 17.02
CA SER A 47 -7.34 -15.29 18.05
C SER A 47 -6.04 -14.62 18.50
N TRP A 48 -5.26 -14.11 17.55
CA TRP A 48 -4.06 -13.30 17.81
C TRP A 48 -3.70 -12.52 16.54
N SER A 49 -2.90 -11.46 16.70
CA SER A 49 -2.37 -10.66 15.60
C SER A 49 -0.90 -10.36 15.86
N THR A 50 -0.08 -10.42 14.82
CA THR A 50 1.35 -10.09 14.91
C THR A 50 1.81 -9.35 13.65
N SER A 51 2.62 -8.32 13.82
CA SER A 51 3.17 -7.56 12.70
C SER A 51 4.48 -8.18 12.23
N VAL A 52 4.59 -8.35 10.91
CA VAL A 52 5.77 -8.94 10.26
C VAL A 52 6.45 -7.87 9.42
N GLY A 53 7.27 -7.05 10.08
CA GLY A 53 7.97 -5.94 9.41
C GLY A 53 6.99 -5.00 8.68
N ASP A 54 7.35 -4.60 7.48
CA ASP A 54 6.56 -3.72 6.59
C ASP A 54 5.75 -4.51 5.53
N GLY A 55 5.74 -5.84 5.63
CA GLY A 55 5.02 -6.72 4.70
C GLY A 55 5.53 -6.63 3.26
N ILE A 56 4.66 -6.21 2.34
CA ILE A 56 4.98 -6.05 0.91
C ILE A 56 5.08 -4.59 0.47
N GLY A 57 4.69 -3.64 1.32
CA GLY A 57 4.56 -2.23 0.98
C GLY A 57 3.65 -2.01 -0.23
N GLU A 58 4.03 -1.10 -1.13
CA GLU A 58 3.30 -0.79 -2.37
C GLU A 58 3.76 -1.63 -3.57
N PHE A 59 4.55 -2.67 -3.32
CA PHE A 59 5.06 -3.52 -4.39
C PHE A 59 4.15 -4.71 -4.60
N TYR A 60 3.85 -5.00 -5.86
CA TYR A 60 3.20 -6.24 -6.22
C TYR A 60 4.07 -7.43 -5.77
N SER A 61 3.46 -8.34 -5.02
CA SER A 61 4.12 -9.52 -4.49
C SER A 61 3.10 -10.63 -4.28
N ASN A 62 3.48 -11.86 -4.62
CA ASN A 62 2.70 -13.07 -4.30
C ASN A 62 3.05 -13.62 -2.90
N LEU A 63 3.72 -12.82 -2.07
CA LEU A 63 4.08 -13.24 -0.72
C LEU A 63 2.83 -13.31 0.15
N HIS A 64 2.47 -14.52 0.56
CA HIS A 64 1.39 -14.79 1.50
C HIS A 64 1.89 -15.71 2.63
N PRO A 65 1.34 -15.59 3.85
CA PRO A 65 1.65 -16.52 4.92
C PRO A 65 1.33 -17.97 4.52
N ALA A 66 2.08 -18.92 5.07
CA ALA A 66 1.81 -20.34 4.96
C ALA A 66 1.80 -20.96 6.36
N PHE A 67 1.12 -22.09 6.54
CA PHE A 67 1.11 -22.81 7.80
C PHE A 67 1.38 -24.29 7.57
N ALA A 68 2.14 -24.91 8.47
CA ALA A 68 2.42 -26.34 8.48
C ALA A 68 2.76 -26.76 9.91
N ASP A 69 2.35 -27.98 10.31
CA ASP A 69 2.73 -28.60 11.60
C ASP A 69 2.46 -27.71 12.85
N GLY A 70 1.37 -26.94 12.83
CA GLY A 70 1.01 -26.04 13.94
C GLY A 70 1.86 -24.76 14.02
N VAL A 71 2.65 -24.47 12.99
CA VAL A 71 3.48 -23.27 12.88
C VAL A 71 3.04 -22.43 11.67
N VAL A 72 2.94 -21.12 11.87
CA VAL A 72 2.71 -20.13 10.83
C VAL A 72 4.05 -19.54 10.41
N TYR A 73 4.27 -19.49 9.10
CA TYR A 73 5.45 -18.96 8.44
C TYR A 73 5.04 -17.70 7.68
N ALA A 74 5.67 -16.58 7.99
CA ALA A 74 5.45 -15.34 7.27
C ALA A 74 6.76 -14.57 7.15
N ALA A 75 6.89 -13.80 6.07
CA ALA A 75 8.06 -13.00 5.78
C ALA A 75 7.63 -11.60 5.34
N ASP A 76 8.56 -10.67 5.43
CA ASP A 76 8.50 -9.34 4.83
C ASP A 76 9.44 -9.37 3.62
N ARG A 77 9.15 -8.59 2.58
CA ARG A 77 10.03 -8.43 1.43
C ARG A 77 11.47 -8.09 1.82
N LYS A 78 11.68 -7.26 2.84
CA LYS A 78 13.03 -6.82 3.28
C LYS A 78 13.61 -7.67 4.41
N ALA A 79 12.81 -8.51 5.05
CA ALA A 79 13.19 -9.17 6.29
C ALA A 79 13.23 -10.69 6.14
N PRO A 80 14.00 -11.40 6.99
CA PRO A 80 14.03 -12.85 6.98
C PRO A 80 12.68 -13.45 7.40
N LEU A 81 12.48 -14.70 6.99
CA LEU A 81 11.31 -15.51 7.35
C LEU A 81 11.22 -15.68 8.87
N LYS A 82 10.02 -15.45 9.41
CA LYS A 82 9.68 -15.58 10.82
C LYS A 82 8.61 -16.66 11.00
N ARG A 83 8.56 -17.22 12.21
CA ARG A 83 7.71 -18.37 12.56
C ARG A 83 6.94 -18.10 13.84
N TRP A 84 5.68 -18.55 13.91
CA TRP A 84 4.83 -18.42 15.10
C TRP A 84 4.02 -19.69 15.36
N ALA A 85 3.74 -19.99 16.63
CA ALA A 85 2.82 -21.07 17.00
C ALA A 85 1.38 -20.69 16.63
N LEU A 86 0.67 -21.57 15.92
CA LEU A 86 -0.67 -21.32 15.40
C LEU A 86 -1.70 -20.99 16.48
N THR A 87 -1.60 -21.63 17.65
CA THR A 87 -2.60 -21.46 18.73
C THR A 87 -2.35 -20.23 19.58
N THR A 88 -1.08 -19.86 19.79
CA THR A 88 -0.71 -18.83 20.79
C THR A 88 -0.20 -17.53 20.14
N GLY A 89 0.17 -17.56 18.86
CA GLY A 89 0.82 -16.41 18.20
C GLY A 89 2.20 -16.09 18.74
N LYS A 90 2.82 -17.00 19.52
CA LYS A 90 4.18 -16.82 20.06
C LYS A 90 5.21 -17.13 18.98
N ARG A 91 6.26 -16.30 18.89
CA ARG A 91 7.35 -16.52 17.93
C ARG A 91 8.10 -17.82 18.26
N CYS A 92 8.25 -18.68 17.27
CA CYS A 92 9.00 -19.94 17.37
C CYS A 92 10.42 -19.72 16.83
N GLY A 93 11.38 -19.57 17.74
CA GLY A 93 12.80 -19.40 17.41
C GLY A 93 13.23 -17.94 17.16
N ARG A 94 14.49 -17.78 16.72
CA ARG A 94 15.03 -16.49 16.24
C ARG A 94 14.62 -16.25 14.80
#